data_AF-A0A258ZMC7-F1
#
_entry.id   AF-A0A258ZMC7-F1
#
_cell.length_a   1.000
_cell.length_b   1.000
_cell.length_c   1.000
_cell.angle_alpha   90.00
_cell.angle_beta   90.00
_cell.angle_gamma   90.00
#
_symmetry.space_group_name_H-M   'P 1'
#
loop_
_entity.id
_entity.type
_entity.pdbx_description
1 polymer ?
#
loop_
_entity_poly.entity_id
_entity_poly.type
_entity_poly.pdbx_seq_one_letter_code
_entity_poly.pdbx_strand_id
1 'polypeptide(L)'
;WMRQDWANAYPGPAQAPLRAALVTQLTNLLQAGFPKLDLNNNLVARARVVLNQYPAAERGLAILEDQPEVKDLTPWTLAEAAGPLAPYALVRRTGKSLSDGIAGMYTAANFFTVVLPGISKVAEALVREDWVRTPANSNTPALVRTDQLKKDMLALYTSDYAAQWEDLLSDVTIAPFSTLQQEMAVLQALIGPPSPLKMYLSAVAQQTTLAPPAKPTTVQNASAAKAELESLLGGGPSPGQPVTDRFAGLHKFVSGTPSPVDDVIKALTQLRMAIGPAASAGDASPSQVTELTSGPAFAQILGQLRMSTLTAPPALAESIMALVRQTSTITNAGVREDMNAAWKAQVLPFCQVAINGRYPFENSQNEATLPDFTRMFAPGGLLEQFFDKQLKPFVDTSIAPWKLLSNASARPDITVAALGYFEQAARIRAMFFPAGATAPQLNFDVTPTRLDPGAMRVKLEIDGQSIIYQYGPPQALAVKWPGATGIMRVEFGAQESGQPSSLTVNGPWALFRFLNARGLTRITANRFSFNVNLGPRSAGFTLDAASVNNPFRQNPMTGFKCLPSLVP
;
A
#
# COMPACT_ATOMS: atom_id res chain seq x y z
N TRP A 1 15.69 55.76 -59.31
CA TRP A 1 15.23 54.44 -59.75
C TRP A 1 14.61 54.49 -61.16
N MET A 2 13.43 55.09 -61.38
CA MET A 2 12.76 55.13 -62.70
C MET A 2 13.65 55.60 -63.87
N ARG A 3 14.47 56.65 -63.66
CA ARG A 3 15.43 57.13 -64.68
C ARG A 3 16.42 56.05 -65.14
N GLN A 4 16.87 55.21 -64.21
CA GLN A 4 17.80 54.11 -64.48
C GLN A 4 17.09 52.98 -65.24
N ASP A 5 15.87 52.65 -64.80
CA ASP A 5 15.04 51.63 -65.43
C ASP A 5 14.75 51.97 -66.90
N TRP A 6 14.35 53.21 -67.18
CA TRP A 6 14.10 53.66 -68.55
C TRP A 6 15.36 53.82 -69.40
N ALA A 7 16.52 54.11 -68.81
CA ALA A 7 17.79 54.10 -69.53
C ALA A 7 18.14 52.70 -70.03
N ASN A 8 17.81 51.67 -69.25
CA ASN A 8 18.00 50.27 -69.64
C ASN A 8 16.95 49.80 -70.66
N ALA A 9 15.67 50.16 -70.45
CA ALA A 9 14.58 49.73 -71.33
C ALA A 9 14.58 50.41 -72.70
N TYR A 10 15.04 51.66 -72.78
CA TYR A 10 15.09 52.44 -74.02
C TYR A 10 16.51 52.97 -74.26
N PRO A 11 17.48 52.12 -74.66
CA PRO A 11 18.88 52.53 -74.78
C PRO A 11 19.15 53.36 -76.05
N GLY A 12 20.28 54.05 -76.06
CA GLY A 12 20.78 54.77 -77.23
C GLY A 12 20.31 56.24 -77.35
N PRO A 13 20.98 57.04 -78.20
CA PRO A 13 20.74 58.48 -78.33
C PRO A 13 19.41 58.81 -79.03
N ALA A 14 18.95 57.98 -79.97
CA ALA A 14 17.66 58.18 -80.65
C ALA A 14 16.46 58.17 -79.70
N GLN A 15 16.56 57.47 -78.56
CA GLN A 15 15.51 57.37 -77.55
C GLN A 15 15.67 58.39 -76.41
N ALA A 16 16.67 59.28 -76.46
CA ALA A 16 16.85 60.33 -75.46
C ALA A 16 15.62 61.26 -75.31
N PRO A 17 14.93 61.68 -76.41
CA PRO A 17 13.72 62.49 -76.29
C PRO A 17 12.58 61.77 -75.56
N LEU A 18 12.41 60.46 -75.83
CA LEU A 18 11.40 59.64 -75.16
C LEU A 18 11.67 59.51 -73.66
N ARG A 19 12.92 59.22 -73.25
CA ARG A 19 13.29 59.16 -71.83
C ARG A 19 13.10 60.51 -71.13
N ALA A 20 13.43 61.62 -71.79
CA ALA A 20 13.19 62.95 -71.25
C ALA A 20 11.69 63.21 -71.05
N ALA A 21 10.86 62.86 -72.05
CA ALA A 21 9.41 62.98 -71.95
C ALA A 21 8.82 62.12 -70.81
N LEU A 22 9.28 60.87 -70.63
CA LEU A 22 8.86 60.00 -69.53
C LEU A 22 9.23 60.58 -68.16
N VAL A 23 10.42 61.18 -68.04
CA VAL A 23 10.82 61.89 -66.81
C VAL A 23 9.93 63.10 -66.56
N THR A 24 9.64 63.90 -67.59
CA THR A 24 8.72 65.03 -67.47
C THR A 24 7.32 64.56 -67.07
N GLN A 25 6.80 63.49 -67.66
CA GLN A 25 5.49 62.95 -67.31
C GLN A 25 5.44 62.41 -65.88
N LEU A 26 6.49 61.73 -65.42
CA LEU A 26 6.58 61.30 -64.01
C LEU A 26 6.69 62.49 -63.07
N THR A 27 7.47 63.53 -63.42
CA THR A 27 7.51 64.75 -62.62
C THR A 27 6.15 65.42 -62.55
N ASN A 28 5.43 65.50 -63.68
CA ASN A 28 4.07 66.05 -63.73
C ASN A 28 3.09 65.19 -62.90
N LEU A 29 3.18 63.86 -62.98
CA LEU A 29 2.35 62.93 -62.20
C LEU A 29 2.62 63.07 -60.70
N LEU A 30 3.89 63.19 -60.29
CA LEU A 30 4.26 63.40 -58.90
C LEU A 30 3.82 64.77 -58.38
N GLN A 31 3.87 65.81 -59.23
CA GLN A 31 3.40 67.17 -58.90
C GLN A 31 1.87 67.26 -58.85
N ALA A 32 1.16 66.55 -59.72
CA ALA A 32 -0.30 66.41 -59.67
C ALA A 32 -0.75 65.72 -58.38
N GLY A 33 0.16 64.98 -57.74
CA GLY A 33 -0.11 64.20 -56.54
C GLY A 33 -0.87 62.92 -56.86
N PHE A 34 -0.76 61.95 -55.96
CA PHE A 34 -1.64 60.79 -55.99
C PHE A 34 -2.87 61.06 -55.12
N PRO A 35 -4.04 60.48 -55.44
CA PRO A 35 -5.17 60.47 -54.52
C PRO A 35 -4.69 59.98 -53.15
N LYS A 36 -5.03 60.71 -52.08
CA LYS A 36 -4.75 60.22 -50.72
C LYS A 36 -5.47 58.89 -50.55
N LEU A 37 -4.71 57.83 -50.32
CA LEU A 37 -5.25 56.56 -49.88
C LEU A 37 -5.62 56.72 -48.41
N ASP A 38 -6.91 56.88 -48.13
CA ASP A 38 -7.39 56.87 -46.75
C ASP A 38 -7.27 55.47 -46.17
N LEU A 39 -6.72 55.38 -44.96
CA LEU A 39 -6.62 54.11 -44.24
C LEU A 39 -8.04 53.59 -43.96
N ASN A 40 -8.26 52.31 -44.26
CA ASN A 40 -9.49 51.63 -43.85
C ASN A 40 -9.46 51.40 -42.33
N ASN A 41 -9.99 52.36 -41.58
CA ASN A 41 -9.97 52.35 -40.12
C ASN A 41 -10.65 51.12 -39.51
N ASN A 42 -11.65 50.53 -40.19
CA ASN A 42 -12.30 49.29 -39.76
C ASN A 42 -11.38 48.08 -39.93
N LEU A 43 -10.64 47.99 -41.04
CA LEU A 43 -9.64 46.94 -41.25
C LEU A 43 -8.49 47.07 -40.25
N VAL A 44 -7.99 48.29 -40.02
CA VAL A 44 -6.94 48.56 -39.01
C VAL A 44 -7.43 48.18 -37.61
N ALA A 45 -8.66 48.53 -37.24
CA ALA A 45 -9.24 48.14 -35.95
C ALA A 45 -9.37 46.63 -35.80
N ARG A 46 -9.87 45.91 -36.82
CA ARG A 46 -9.97 44.45 -36.82
C ARG A 46 -8.59 43.78 -36.72
N ALA A 47 -7.62 44.25 -37.50
CA ALA A 47 -6.25 43.74 -37.46
C ALA A 47 -5.63 43.93 -36.07
N ARG A 48 -5.87 45.08 -35.42
CA ARG A 48 -5.41 45.33 -34.04
C ARG A 48 -6.09 44.43 -33.02
N VAL A 49 -7.39 44.15 -33.16
CA VAL A 49 -8.09 43.19 -32.29
C VAL A 49 -7.46 41.81 -32.39
N VAL A 50 -7.22 41.32 -33.62
CA VAL A 50 -6.56 40.03 -33.85
C VAL A 50 -5.14 40.02 -33.27
N LEU A 51 -4.35 41.06 -33.56
CA LEU A 51 -2.99 41.18 -33.04
C LEU A 51 -2.99 41.13 -31.49
N ASN A 52 -3.92 41.83 -30.84
CA ASN A 52 -4.05 41.92 -29.37
C ASN A 52 -4.69 40.70 -28.69
N GLN A 53 -5.02 39.63 -29.42
CA GLN A 53 -5.47 38.37 -28.80
C GLN A 53 -4.37 37.69 -27.98
N TYR A 54 -3.11 37.85 -28.36
CA TYR A 54 -1.97 37.33 -27.61
C TYR A 54 -1.38 38.45 -26.72
N PRO A 55 -1.48 38.33 -25.38
CA PRO A 55 -1.05 39.36 -24.44
C PRO A 55 0.40 39.81 -24.67
N ALA A 56 0.67 41.10 -24.43
CA ALA A 56 2.01 41.65 -24.62
C ALA A 56 3.06 40.98 -23.73
N ALA A 57 2.68 40.57 -22.51
CA ALA A 57 3.56 39.87 -21.59
C ALA A 57 3.96 38.46 -22.09
N GLU A 58 2.99 37.68 -22.57
CA GLU A 58 3.24 36.34 -23.15
C GLU A 58 4.16 36.42 -24.38
N ARG A 59 3.93 37.41 -25.25
CA ARG A 59 4.85 37.70 -26.38
C ARG A 59 6.24 38.06 -25.93
N GLY A 60 6.35 38.91 -24.91
CA GLY A 60 7.63 39.31 -24.35
C GLY A 60 8.41 38.13 -23.81
N LEU A 61 7.75 37.21 -23.11
CA LEU A 61 8.41 36.00 -22.62
C LEU A 61 8.81 35.06 -23.75
N ALA A 62 7.96 34.84 -24.76
CA ALA A 62 8.32 34.03 -25.92
C ALA A 62 9.55 34.61 -26.66
N ILE A 63 9.63 35.94 -26.80
CA ILE A 63 10.81 36.60 -27.39
C ILE A 63 12.03 36.42 -26.50
N LEU A 64 11.87 36.56 -25.18
CA LEU A 64 12.96 36.37 -24.22
C LEU A 64 13.51 34.94 -24.25
N GLU A 65 12.62 33.94 -24.26
CA GLU A 65 12.96 32.52 -24.40
C GLU A 65 13.68 32.21 -25.71
N ASP A 66 13.39 32.96 -26.78
CA ASP A 66 14.03 32.77 -28.08
C ASP A 66 15.47 33.33 -28.14
N GLN A 67 15.85 34.19 -27.18
CA GLN A 67 17.18 34.81 -27.17
C GLN A 67 18.30 33.77 -26.96
N PRO A 68 19.43 33.87 -27.71
CA PRO A 68 20.56 32.97 -27.53
C PRO A 68 21.09 32.93 -26.09
N GLU A 69 21.14 34.09 -25.43
CA GLU A 69 21.57 34.24 -24.03
C GLU A 69 20.70 33.42 -23.04
N VAL A 70 19.45 33.10 -23.40
CA VAL A 70 18.51 32.32 -22.58
C VAL A 70 18.49 30.85 -23.00
N LYS A 71 18.52 30.55 -24.30
CA LYS A 71 18.54 29.18 -24.83
C LYS A 71 19.78 28.40 -24.46
N ASP A 72 20.93 29.06 -24.44
CA ASP A 72 22.23 28.42 -24.19
C ASP A 72 22.50 28.21 -22.68
N LEU A 73 21.55 28.60 -21.81
CA LEU A 73 21.67 28.38 -20.37
C LEU A 73 21.61 26.90 -20.03
N THR A 74 22.61 26.43 -19.28
CA THR A 74 22.68 25.04 -18.82
C THR A 74 21.43 24.69 -17.99
N PRO A 75 20.71 23.60 -18.34
CA PRO A 75 19.57 23.16 -17.56
C PRO A 75 20.01 22.61 -16.20
N TRP A 76 19.15 22.78 -15.20
CA TRP A 76 19.33 22.15 -13.89
C TRP A 76 18.82 20.72 -13.94
N THR A 77 19.59 19.72 -13.47
CA THR A 77 19.16 18.32 -13.49
C THR A 77 19.05 17.71 -12.10
N LEU A 78 18.05 16.83 -11.92
CA LEU A 78 17.85 16.13 -10.66
C LEU A 78 18.96 15.11 -10.40
N ALA A 79 19.46 14.44 -11.44
CA ALA A 79 20.54 13.45 -11.32
C ALA A 79 21.81 14.04 -10.70
N GLU A 80 22.20 15.26 -11.09
CA GLU A 80 23.36 15.95 -10.52
C GLU A 80 23.07 16.46 -9.10
N ALA A 81 21.88 17.02 -8.88
CA ALA A 81 21.51 17.63 -7.61
C ALA A 81 21.27 16.63 -6.47
N ALA A 82 20.74 15.44 -6.77
CA ALA A 82 20.41 14.41 -5.77
C ALA A 82 21.56 13.42 -5.52
N GLY A 83 22.67 13.54 -6.25
CA GLY A 83 23.87 12.72 -6.06
C GLY A 83 23.76 11.28 -6.61
N PRO A 84 24.84 10.49 -6.48
CA PRO A 84 25.01 9.23 -7.20
C PRO A 84 24.06 8.11 -6.76
N LEU A 85 23.47 8.21 -5.56
CA LEU A 85 22.52 7.22 -5.05
C LEU A 85 21.07 7.47 -5.54
N ALA A 86 20.79 8.63 -6.16
CA ALA A 86 19.45 8.99 -6.59
C ALA A 86 18.76 7.96 -7.50
N PRO A 87 19.42 7.35 -8.51
CA PRO A 87 18.78 6.37 -9.40
C PRO A 87 18.29 5.09 -8.70
N TYR A 88 18.80 4.80 -7.50
CA TYR A 88 18.42 3.62 -6.71
C TYR A 88 17.32 3.92 -5.69
N ALA A 89 17.02 5.19 -5.46
CA ALA A 89 16.13 5.64 -4.39
C ALA A 89 14.94 6.47 -4.87
N LEU A 90 15.10 7.18 -5.99
CA LEU A 90 14.15 8.17 -6.50
C LEU A 90 13.82 7.87 -7.97
N VAL A 91 12.55 8.08 -8.32
CA VAL A 91 12.05 7.97 -9.69
C VAL A 91 11.05 9.09 -9.96
N ARG A 92 10.74 9.34 -11.24
CA ARG A 92 9.66 10.25 -11.64
C ARG A 92 8.39 9.46 -11.94
N ARG A 93 7.25 9.87 -11.38
CA ARG A 93 5.92 9.28 -11.63
C ARG A 93 5.58 9.27 -13.12
N THR A 94 6.01 10.30 -13.85
CA THR A 94 5.84 10.42 -15.30
C THR A 94 6.71 9.46 -16.12
N GLY A 95 7.68 8.79 -15.51
CA GLY A 95 8.65 7.94 -16.20
C GLY A 95 9.78 8.69 -16.91
N LYS A 96 9.82 10.04 -16.80
CA LYS A 96 10.93 10.87 -17.32
C LYS A 96 12.26 10.53 -16.64
N SER A 97 13.38 10.79 -17.32
CA SER A 97 14.71 10.59 -16.76
C SER A 97 14.98 11.55 -15.60
N LEU A 98 15.81 11.15 -14.63
CA LEU A 98 16.34 12.07 -13.61
C LEU A 98 17.27 13.13 -14.23
N SER A 99 17.76 12.88 -15.45
CA SER A 99 18.54 13.84 -16.23
C SER A 99 17.67 14.83 -17.00
N ASP A 100 16.35 14.60 -17.12
CA ASP A 100 15.43 15.53 -17.75
C ASP A 100 15.17 16.70 -16.80
N GLY A 101 15.95 17.75 -17.01
CA GLY A 101 16.06 18.90 -16.13
C GLY A 101 15.01 19.99 -16.29
N ILE A 102 15.18 21.04 -15.50
CA ILE A 102 14.48 22.32 -15.62
C ILE A 102 15.36 23.26 -16.46
N ALA A 103 14.76 23.96 -17.43
CA ALA A 103 15.48 24.89 -18.30
C ALA A 103 16.25 25.93 -17.47
N GLY A 104 17.47 26.27 -17.92
CA GLY A 104 18.39 27.13 -17.16
C GLY A 104 17.83 28.50 -16.81
N MET A 105 16.88 29.02 -17.60
CA MET A 105 16.16 30.26 -17.30
C MET A 105 15.47 30.21 -15.93
N TYR A 106 14.91 29.06 -15.53
CA TYR A 106 14.19 28.90 -14.26
C TYR A 106 15.09 28.49 -13.08
N THR A 107 16.35 28.96 -13.07
CA THR A 107 17.28 28.76 -11.95
C THR A 107 17.51 30.07 -11.19
N ALA A 108 17.77 29.99 -9.89
CA ALA A 108 17.98 31.17 -9.04
C ALA A 108 19.14 32.05 -9.52
N ALA A 109 20.21 31.41 -10.01
CA ALA A 109 21.38 32.11 -10.53
C ALA A 109 21.04 32.96 -11.77
N ASN A 110 20.28 32.40 -12.71
CA ASN A 110 19.96 33.05 -13.98
C ASN A 110 18.79 34.02 -13.89
N PHE A 111 17.92 33.88 -12.87
CA PHE A 111 16.84 34.82 -12.61
C PHE A 111 17.34 36.27 -12.51
N PHE A 112 18.35 36.51 -11.67
CA PHE A 112 18.88 37.86 -11.45
C PHE A 112 19.87 38.32 -12.50
N THR A 113 20.63 37.40 -13.12
CA THR A 113 21.75 37.76 -14.00
C THR A 113 21.38 37.85 -15.47
N VAL A 114 20.37 37.09 -15.91
CA VAL A 114 19.98 36.96 -17.33
C VAL A 114 18.53 37.36 -17.54
N VAL A 115 17.61 36.75 -16.79
CA VAL A 115 16.16 36.91 -17.05
C VAL A 115 15.66 38.31 -16.70
N LEU A 116 15.97 38.83 -15.51
CA LEU A 116 15.51 40.18 -15.11
C LEU A 116 15.98 41.27 -16.10
N PRO A 117 17.28 41.37 -16.43
CA PRO A 117 17.75 42.29 -17.48
C PRO A 117 17.11 42.05 -18.84
N GLY A 118 16.90 40.78 -19.20
CA GLY A 118 16.24 40.38 -20.45
C GLY A 118 14.80 40.88 -20.53
N ILE A 119 14.01 40.74 -19.45
CA ILE A 119 12.64 41.26 -19.35
C ILE A 119 12.61 42.76 -19.62
N SER A 120 13.53 43.53 -19.02
CA SER A 120 13.57 44.98 -19.28
C SER A 120 13.89 45.33 -20.71
N LYS A 121 14.93 44.71 -21.29
CA LYS A 121 15.33 44.94 -22.69
C LYS A 121 14.19 44.62 -23.66
N VAL A 122 13.52 43.49 -23.45
CA VAL A 122 12.41 43.04 -24.31
C VAL A 122 11.19 43.95 -24.15
N ALA A 123 10.83 44.32 -22.92
CA ALA A 123 9.71 45.23 -22.67
C ALA A 123 9.94 46.61 -23.34
N GLU A 124 11.15 47.15 -23.25
CA GLU A 124 11.52 48.41 -23.92
C GLU A 124 11.47 48.30 -25.44
N ALA A 125 11.96 47.19 -26.02
CA ALA A 125 11.89 46.94 -27.45
C ALA A 125 10.43 46.82 -27.93
N LEU A 126 9.61 46.04 -27.21
CA LEU A 126 8.20 45.85 -27.54
C LEU A 126 7.42 47.16 -27.50
N VAL A 127 7.59 47.99 -26.46
CA VAL A 127 6.88 49.28 -26.37
C VAL A 127 7.32 50.27 -27.46
N ARG A 128 8.59 50.25 -27.88
CA ARG A 128 9.05 51.05 -29.03
C ARG A 128 8.38 50.64 -30.34
N GLU A 129 8.13 49.34 -30.53
CA GLU A 129 7.53 48.78 -31.74
C GLU A 129 5.98 48.73 -31.69
N ASP A 130 5.38 49.06 -30.53
CA ASP A 130 3.94 48.92 -30.29
C ASP A 130 3.07 49.98 -31.01
N TRP A 131 3.68 50.93 -31.74
CA TRP A 131 2.99 51.98 -32.50
C TRP A 131 1.96 51.43 -33.52
N VAL A 132 2.14 50.18 -33.96
CA VAL A 132 1.22 49.50 -34.88
C VAL A 132 -0.05 49.03 -34.15
N ARG A 133 0.07 48.61 -32.89
CA ARG A 133 -0.95 47.86 -32.15
C ARG A 133 -1.74 48.70 -31.17
N THR A 134 -1.12 49.72 -30.57
CA THR A 134 -1.80 50.71 -29.75
C THR A 134 -2.12 51.97 -30.57
N PRO A 135 -3.33 52.55 -30.47
CA PRO A 135 -3.62 53.82 -31.13
C PRO A 135 -2.70 54.90 -30.54
N ALA A 136 -2.18 55.80 -31.39
CA ALA A 136 -1.28 56.91 -31.02
C ALA A 136 -1.86 57.90 -29.97
N ASN A 137 -3.08 57.65 -29.49
CA ASN A 137 -3.84 58.47 -28.54
C ASN A 137 -3.87 57.85 -27.13
N SER A 138 -2.96 56.91 -26.80
CA SER A 138 -2.80 56.48 -25.42
C SER A 138 -2.23 57.66 -24.61
N ASN A 139 -3.07 58.33 -23.80
CA ASN A 139 -2.65 59.39 -22.86
C ASN A 139 -1.61 58.91 -21.81
N THR A 140 -1.30 57.61 -21.79
CA THR A 140 -0.31 57.00 -20.91
C THR A 140 1.10 57.14 -21.50
N PRO A 141 2.05 57.78 -20.79
CA PRO A 141 3.43 57.90 -21.22
C PRO A 141 4.07 56.54 -21.53
N ALA A 142 4.98 56.48 -22.52
CA ALA A 142 5.67 55.25 -22.90
C ALA A 142 6.40 54.59 -21.72
N LEU A 143 7.02 55.38 -20.84
CA LEU A 143 7.68 54.90 -19.62
C LEU A 143 6.71 54.12 -18.72
N VAL A 144 5.51 54.64 -18.48
CA VAL A 144 4.48 53.98 -17.64
C VAL A 144 4.01 52.66 -18.27
N ARG A 145 3.87 52.61 -19.60
CA ARG A 145 3.51 51.37 -20.31
C ARG A 145 4.63 50.33 -20.24
N THR A 146 5.88 50.76 -20.40
CA THR A 146 7.06 49.90 -20.24
C THR A 146 7.13 49.31 -18.83
N ASP A 147 6.97 50.14 -17.80
CA ASP A 147 6.99 49.67 -16.40
C ASP A 147 5.88 48.67 -16.10
N GLN A 148 4.67 48.91 -16.64
CA GLN A 148 3.57 47.96 -16.51
C GLN A 148 3.88 46.63 -17.23
N LEU A 149 4.41 46.69 -18.46
CA LEU A 149 4.77 45.48 -19.20
C LEU A 149 5.88 44.69 -18.51
N LYS A 150 6.89 45.36 -17.94
CA LYS A 150 7.95 44.71 -17.13
C LYS A 150 7.33 43.95 -15.95
N LYS A 151 6.38 44.57 -15.23
CA LYS A 151 5.67 43.93 -14.09
C LYS A 151 4.82 42.74 -14.55
N ASP A 152 4.08 42.87 -15.64
CA ASP A 152 3.22 41.80 -16.16
C ASP A 152 4.05 40.59 -16.64
N MET A 153 5.14 40.85 -17.38
CA MET A 153 6.09 39.82 -17.80
C MET A 153 6.74 39.12 -16.61
N LEU A 154 7.17 39.88 -15.60
CA LEU A 154 7.75 39.33 -14.38
C LEU A 154 6.75 38.47 -13.59
N ALA A 155 5.50 38.92 -13.47
CA ALA A 155 4.45 38.17 -12.80
C ALA A 155 4.16 36.84 -13.50
N LEU A 156 4.05 36.85 -14.83
CA LEU A 156 3.87 35.62 -15.62
C LEU A 156 5.08 34.69 -15.47
N TYR A 157 6.30 35.22 -15.65
CA TYR A 157 7.52 34.44 -15.52
C TYR A 157 7.67 33.81 -14.12
N THR A 158 7.41 34.55 -13.05
CA THR A 158 7.52 34.01 -11.67
C THR A 158 6.44 32.97 -11.37
N SER A 159 5.26 33.09 -11.99
CA SER A 159 4.25 32.04 -11.95
C SER A 159 4.74 30.75 -12.64
N ASP A 160 5.28 30.86 -13.85
CA ASP A 160 5.82 29.72 -14.59
C ASP A 160 7.03 29.10 -13.89
N TYR A 161 7.91 29.94 -13.34
CA TYR A 161 9.03 29.53 -12.50
C TYR A 161 8.55 28.63 -11.37
N ALA A 162 7.56 29.08 -10.60
CA ALA A 162 7.02 28.31 -9.50
C ALA A 162 6.39 26.99 -9.99
N ALA A 163 5.64 27.02 -11.11
CA ALA A 163 5.02 25.84 -11.68
C ALA A 163 6.06 24.77 -12.06
N GLN A 164 7.18 25.14 -12.70
CA GLN A 164 8.23 24.18 -13.08
C GLN A 164 8.79 23.41 -11.86
N TRP A 165 9.00 24.11 -10.74
CA TRP A 165 9.51 23.49 -9.51
C TRP A 165 8.46 22.69 -8.74
N GLU A 166 7.20 23.13 -8.74
CA GLU A 166 6.09 22.37 -8.17
C GLU A 166 5.82 21.09 -8.95
N ASP A 167 5.85 21.16 -10.28
CA ASP A 167 5.71 20.00 -11.16
C ASP A 167 6.80 18.97 -10.85
N LEU A 168 8.06 19.41 -10.71
CA LEU A 168 9.15 18.53 -10.32
C LEU A 168 8.93 17.90 -8.94
N LEU A 169 8.57 18.69 -7.91
CA LEU A 169 8.28 18.18 -6.55
C LEU A 169 7.10 17.20 -6.53
N SER A 170 6.11 17.42 -7.39
CA SER A 170 4.94 16.54 -7.52
C SER A 170 5.24 15.25 -8.29
N ASP A 171 6.27 15.25 -9.13
CA ASP A 171 6.62 14.13 -9.99
C ASP A 171 7.65 13.20 -9.35
N VAL A 172 8.58 13.71 -8.55
CA VAL A 172 9.58 12.88 -7.86
C VAL A 172 8.94 12.05 -6.74
N THR A 173 9.20 10.75 -6.74
CA THR A 173 8.75 9.80 -5.72
C THR A 173 9.85 8.79 -5.38
N ILE A 174 9.59 7.97 -4.37
CA ILE A 174 10.51 6.91 -3.94
C ILE A 174 10.41 5.74 -4.93
N ALA A 175 11.54 5.11 -5.25
CA ALA A 175 11.60 3.97 -6.14
C ALA A 175 10.65 2.84 -5.67
N PRO A 176 9.89 2.19 -6.58
CA PRO A 176 8.96 1.14 -6.22
C PRO A 176 9.69 -0.13 -5.77
N PHE A 177 9.01 -0.93 -4.95
CA PHE A 177 9.52 -2.21 -4.45
C PHE A 177 8.38 -3.20 -4.25
N SER A 178 8.66 -4.49 -4.46
CA SER A 178 7.69 -5.59 -4.31
C SER A 178 8.08 -6.61 -3.24
N THR A 179 9.29 -6.53 -2.68
CA THR A 179 9.76 -7.41 -1.60
C THR A 179 10.46 -6.61 -0.50
N LEU A 180 10.56 -7.19 0.70
CA LEU A 180 11.25 -6.54 1.82
C LEU A 180 12.76 -6.36 1.54
N GLN A 181 13.38 -7.24 0.75
CA GLN A 181 14.78 -7.09 0.33
C GLN A 181 14.97 -5.90 -0.62
N GLN A 182 14.05 -5.71 -1.57
CA GLN A 182 14.04 -4.53 -2.44
C GLN A 182 13.78 -3.26 -1.64
N GLU A 183 12.82 -3.28 -0.72
CA GLU A 183 12.54 -2.17 0.18
C GLU A 183 13.79 -1.77 0.98
N MET A 184 14.52 -2.75 1.53
CA MET A 184 15.80 -2.50 2.16
C MET A 184 16.80 -1.85 1.18
N ALA A 185 16.93 -2.32 -0.06
CA ALA A 185 17.86 -1.70 -1.01
C ALA A 185 17.50 -0.22 -1.28
N VAL A 186 16.22 0.06 -1.52
CA VAL A 186 15.69 1.42 -1.77
C VAL A 186 15.91 2.31 -0.54
N LEU A 187 15.54 1.83 0.66
CA LEU A 187 15.76 2.59 1.90
C LEU A 187 17.25 2.85 2.15
N GLN A 188 18.15 1.91 1.81
CA GLN A 188 19.61 2.10 1.98
C GLN A 188 20.08 3.28 1.14
N ALA A 189 19.67 3.30 -0.13
CA ALA A 189 20.07 4.34 -1.06
C ALA A 189 19.44 5.69 -0.66
N LEU A 190 18.18 5.70 -0.21
CA LEU A 190 17.45 6.90 0.16
C LEU A 190 18.02 7.59 1.42
N ILE A 191 18.44 6.81 2.43
CA ILE A 191 18.97 7.33 3.70
C ILE A 191 20.51 7.43 3.74
N GLY A 192 21.20 6.78 2.80
CA GLY A 192 22.67 6.68 2.80
C GLY A 192 23.33 8.05 2.72
N PRO A 193 24.39 8.36 3.50
CA PRO A 193 25.02 9.66 3.50
C PRO A 193 25.90 9.88 2.25
N PRO A 194 25.77 11.02 1.52
CA PRO A 194 24.71 12.03 1.67
C PRO A 194 23.36 11.56 1.07
N SER A 195 22.27 11.78 1.81
CA SER A 195 20.93 11.28 1.43
C SER A 195 20.44 11.96 0.14
N PRO A 196 20.06 11.21 -0.91
CA PRO A 196 19.50 11.77 -2.13
C PRO A 196 18.25 12.60 -1.90
N LEU A 197 17.41 12.20 -0.94
CA LEU A 197 16.21 12.94 -0.57
C LEU A 197 16.56 14.31 -0.01
N LYS A 198 17.51 14.39 0.92
CA LYS A 198 17.94 15.66 1.50
C LYS A 198 18.62 16.53 0.46
N MET A 199 19.55 15.97 -0.32
CA MET A 199 20.27 16.69 -1.37
C MET A 199 19.31 17.31 -2.39
N TYR A 200 18.36 16.51 -2.89
CA TYR A 200 17.31 16.95 -3.80
C TYR A 200 16.50 18.12 -3.23
N LEU A 201 15.92 17.94 -2.05
CA LEU A 201 15.03 18.95 -1.47
C LEU A 201 15.78 20.23 -1.10
N SER A 202 17.03 20.12 -0.61
CA SER A 202 17.90 21.26 -0.36
C SER A 202 18.26 21.99 -1.66
N ALA A 203 18.52 21.26 -2.75
CA ALA A 203 18.79 21.88 -4.06
C ALA A 203 17.56 22.63 -4.59
N VAL A 204 16.36 22.05 -4.51
CA VAL A 204 15.11 22.75 -4.89
C VAL A 204 14.87 23.97 -3.99
N ALA A 205 15.12 23.85 -2.68
CA ALA A 205 15.00 24.98 -1.76
C ALA A 205 15.97 26.13 -2.14
N GLN A 206 17.19 25.81 -2.54
CA GLN A 206 18.16 26.81 -3.03
C GLN A 206 17.68 27.50 -4.30
N GLN A 207 17.13 26.75 -5.26
CA GLN A 207 16.60 27.34 -6.49
C GLN A 207 15.35 28.18 -6.26
N THR A 208 14.53 27.83 -5.26
CA THR A 208 13.31 28.57 -4.93
C THR A 208 13.52 29.69 -3.90
N THR A 209 14.74 29.90 -3.42
CA THR A 209 15.10 31.03 -2.56
C THR A 209 15.61 32.17 -3.44
N LEU A 210 14.69 32.96 -4.00
CA LEU A 210 15.00 34.09 -4.89
C LEU A 210 15.24 35.37 -4.08
N ALA A 211 16.29 35.35 -3.26
CA ALA A 211 16.76 36.52 -2.53
C ALA A 211 17.79 37.31 -3.36
N PRO A 212 17.79 38.66 -3.31
CA PRO A 212 18.86 39.45 -3.87
C PRO A 212 20.22 38.99 -3.32
N PRO A 213 21.27 38.84 -4.16
CA PRO A 213 22.57 38.37 -3.67
C PRO A 213 23.11 39.30 -2.59
N ALA A 214 23.41 38.74 -1.40
CA ALA A 214 23.90 39.50 -0.24
C ALA A 214 25.26 40.17 -0.48
N LYS A 215 26.01 39.74 -1.50
CA LYS A 215 27.19 40.40 -2.09
C LYS A 215 27.49 39.74 -3.44
N PRO A 216 27.71 40.48 -4.53
CA PRO A 216 28.11 39.89 -5.80
C PRO A 216 29.56 39.42 -5.77
N THR A 217 29.80 38.16 -6.09
CA THR A 217 31.16 37.55 -6.11
C THR A 217 31.89 37.70 -7.45
N THR A 218 31.37 38.45 -8.42
CA THR A 218 32.12 38.84 -9.63
C THR A 218 31.69 40.23 -10.13
N VAL A 219 32.67 41.08 -10.43
CA VAL A 219 32.58 42.56 -10.39
C VAL A 219 32.25 43.19 -11.75
N GLN A 220 31.52 42.53 -12.67
CA GLN A 220 31.18 43.15 -13.96
C GLN A 220 29.69 43.14 -14.35
N ASN A 221 28.88 42.17 -13.88
CA ASN A 221 27.42 42.13 -14.20
C ASN A 221 26.51 42.45 -13.00
N ALA A 222 27.09 42.70 -11.82
CA ALA A 222 26.33 42.90 -10.59
C ALA A 222 25.77 44.32 -10.39
N SER A 223 26.40 45.34 -10.99
CA SER A 223 25.94 46.73 -10.88
C SER A 223 24.67 46.98 -11.69
N ALA A 224 24.55 46.38 -12.88
CA ALA A 224 23.35 46.45 -13.71
C ALA A 224 22.18 45.71 -13.07
N ALA A 225 22.38 44.48 -12.61
CA ALA A 225 21.36 43.71 -11.90
C ALA A 225 20.89 44.40 -10.61
N LYS A 226 21.79 45.08 -9.90
CA LYS A 226 21.46 45.85 -8.69
C LYS A 226 20.68 47.13 -9.00
N ALA A 227 21.10 47.92 -9.99
CA ALA A 227 20.41 49.14 -10.40
C ALA A 227 19.01 48.84 -10.98
N GLU A 228 18.90 47.74 -11.70
CA GLU A 228 17.64 47.26 -12.25
C GLU A 228 16.71 46.69 -11.18
N LEU A 229 17.26 45.96 -10.22
CA LEU A 229 16.55 45.55 -9.02
C LEU A 229 16.06 46.78 -8.24
N GLU A 230 16.90 47.80 -8.00
CA GLU A 230 16.50 49.05 -7.34
C GLU A 230 15.40 49.81 -8.12
N SER A 231 15.49 49.82 -9.45
CA SER A 231 14.48 50.41 -10.35
C SER A 231 13.15 49.66 -10.37
N LEU A 232 13.17 48.32 -10.33
CA LEU A 232 11.97 47.48 -10.30
C LEU A 232 11.33 47.46 -8.92
N LEU A 233 12.13 47.59 -7.87
CA LEU A 233 11.69 47.57 -6.49
C LEU A 233 10.88 48.82 -6.13
N GLY A 234 11.38 50.03 -6.40
CA GLY A 234 10.65 51.26 -6.03
C GLY A 234 10.13 51.32 -4.57
N GLY A 235 10.74 50.55 -3.66
CA GLY A 235 10.31 50.35 -2.26
C GLY A 235 9.39 49.15 -1.96
N GLY A 236 9.02 48.34 -2.97
CA GLY A 236 8.20 47.12 -2.85
C GLY A 236 8.99 45.83 -2.55
N PRO A 237 8.32 44.67 -2.47
CA PRO A 237 8.97 43.37 -2.23
C PRO A 237 9.87 42.94 -3.41
N SER A 238 10.89 42.12 -3.12
CA SER A 238 11.80 41.53 -4.14
C SER A 238 11.03 40.92 -5.32
N PRO A 239 11.47 41.11 -6.58
CA PRO A 239 10.91 40.43 -7.75
C PRO A 239 10.74 38.91 -7.58
N GLY A 240 11.62 38.27 -6.80
CA GLY A 240 11.58 36.84 -6.51
C GLY A 240 10.79 36.44 -5.25
N GLN A 241 10.27 37.41 -4.49
CA GLN A 241 9.56 37.15 -3.23
C GLN A 241 8.34 36.24 -3.40
N PRO A 242 7.48 36.41 -4.43
CA PRO A 242 6.31 35.54 -4.61
C PRO A 242 6.67 34.05 -4.76
N VAL A 243 7.77 33.75 -5.46
CA VAL A 243 8.30 32.37 -5.54
C VAL A 243 8.79 31.92 -4.17
N THR A 244 9.63 32.72 -3.52
CA THR A 244 10.20 32.38 -2.20
C THR A 244 9.11 32.07 -1.17
N ASP A 245 8.07 32.89 -1.11
CA ASP A 245 6.93 32.71 -0.20
C ASP A 245 6.14 31.44 -0.50
N ARG A 246 5.94 31.12 -1.79
CA ARG A 246 5.25 29.91 -2.24
C ARG A 246 5.95 28.63 -1.79
N PHE A 247 7.29 28.65 -1.70
CA PHE A 247 8.10 27.52 -1.23
C PHE A 247 8.52 27.60 0.26
N ALA A 248 7.96 28.53 1.03
CA ALA A 248 8.32 28.71 2.44
C ALA A 248 8.16 27.43 3.29
N GLY A 249 7.19 26.57 2.96
CA GLY A 249 7.03 25.25 3.60
C GLY A 249 8.23 24.34 3.35
N LEU A 250 8.67 24.23 2.09
CA LEU A 250 9.87 23.46 1.71
C LEU A 250 11.12 24.03 2.39
N HIS A 251 11.28 25.35 2.38
CA HIS A 251 12.45 26.00 3.01
C HIS A 251 12.52 25.65 4.50
N LYS A 252 11.40 25.73 5.22
CA LYS A 252 11.32 25.31 6.63
C LYS A 252 11.63 23.82 6.79
N PHE A 253 11.12 22.97 5.89
CA PHE A 253 11.30 21.52 5.94
C PHE A 253 12.76 21.07 5.82
N VAL A 254 13.59 21.80 5.06
CA VAL A 254 15.02 21.47 4.85
C VAL A 254 15.98 22.28 5.71
N SER A 255 15.49 23.29 6.43
CA SER A 255 16.30 24.17 7.28
C SER A 255 16.38 23.69 8.73
N GLY A 256 17.44 24.09 9.43
CA GLY A 256 17.66 23.78 10.84
C GLY A 256 18.58 22.57 11.06
N THR A 257 18.99 22.37 12.32
CA THR A 257 19.85 21.26 12.74
C THR A 257 19.36 20.72 14.08
N PRO A 258 18.64 19.57 14.12
CA PRO A 258 18.14 18.80 12.98
C PRO A 258 16.99 19.50 12.26
N SER A 259 16.87 19.26 10.95
CA SER A 259 15.73 19.71 10.13
C SER A 259 14.61 18.66 10.10
N PRO A 260 13.35 19.01 9.76
CA PRO A 260 12.27 18.03 9.58
C PRO A 260 12.60 16.90 8.59
N VAL A 261 13.35 17.18 7.52
CA VAL A 261 13.85 16.13 6.62
C VAL A 261 14.84 15.17 7.30
N ASP A 262 15.66 15.66 8.25
CA ASP A 262 16.54 14.80 9.05
C ASP A 262 15.73 13.85 9.95
N ASP A 263 14.62 14.33 10.51
CA ASP A 263 13.73 13.50 11.32
C ASP A 263 13.03 12.42 10.48
N VAL A 264 12.66 12.73 9.22
CA VAL A 264 12.17 11.73 8.25
C VAL A 264 13.25 10.68 7.98
N ILE A 265 14.48 11.10 7.67
CA ILE A 265 15.60 10.17 7.41
C ILE A 265 15.85 9.27 8.63
N LYS A 266 15.79 9.83 9.84
CA LYS A 266 15.92 9.07 11.09
C LYS A 266 14.81 8.03 11.24
N ALA A 267 13.56 8.40 10.98
CA ALA A 267 12.44 7.46 11.07
C ALA A 267 12.48 6.37 9.99
N LEU A 268 12.90 6.71 8.76
CA LEU A 268 13.15 5.74 7.69
C LEU A 268 14.31 4.79 8.02
N THR A 269 15.32 5.27 8.75
CA THR A 269 16.40 4.43 9.28
C THR A 269 15.86 3.42 10.29
N GLN A 270 14.98 3.85 11.21
CA GLN A 270 14.32 2.94 12.15
C GLN A 270 13.43 1.92 11.43
N LEU A 271 12.69 2.34 10.39
CA LEU A 271 11.88 1.45 9.56
C LEU A 271 12.73 0.36 8.90
N ARG A 272 13.84 0.75 8.27
CA ARG A 272 14.81 -0.19 7.71
C ARG A 272 15.29 -1.21 8.74
N MET A 273 15.63 -0.77 9.95
CA MET A 273 16.08 -1.65 11.02
C MET A 273 14.99 -2.62 11.46
N ALA A 274 13.73 -2.18 11.51
CA ALA A 274 12.59 -3.03 11.84
C ALA A 274 12.35 -4.12 10.76
N ILE A 275 12.54 -3.77 9.49
CA ILE A 275 12.36 -4.70 8.35
C ILE A 275 13.51 -5.72 8.26
N GLY A 276 14.71 -5.36 8.71
CA GLY A 276 15.94 -6.15 8.55
C GLY A 276 15.80 -7.66 8.83
N PRO A 277 15.25 -8.08 9.98
CA PRO A 277 15.08 -9.50 10.31
C PRO A 277 14.14 -10.27 9.37
N ALA A 278 13.09 -9.63 8.85
CA ALA A 278 12.14 -10.26 7.92
C ALA A 278 12.72 -10.34 6.51
N ALA A 279 13.42 -9.29 6.07
CA ALA A 279 14.07 -9.27 4.77
C ALA A 279 15.24 -10.27 4.67
N SER A 280 16.02 -10.45 5.74
CA SER A 280 17.17 -11.37 5.74
C SER A 280 16.77 -12.85 5.70
N ALA A 281 15.63 -13.19 6.29
CA ALA A 281 15.11 -14.55 6.31
C ALA A 281 14.49 -14.99 4.97
N GLY A 282 14.25 -14.05 4.04
CA GLY A 282 13.45 -14.31 2.83
C GLY A 282 11.96 -14.06 3.09
N ASP A 283 11.48 -14.55 4.23
CA ASP A 283 10.08 -14.60 4.64
C ASP A 283 9.89 -14.03 6.06
N ALA A 284 8.76 -13.36 6.29
CA ALA A 284 8.45 -12.78 7.60
C ALA A 284 7.74 -13.80 8.51
N SER A 285 8.21 -13.97 9.74
CA SER A 285 7.49 -14.81 10.71
C SER A 285 6.20 -14.14 11.18
N PRO A 286 5.19 -14.91 11.65
CA PRO A 286 3.95 -14.35 12.20
C PRO A 286 4.16 -13.24 13.25
N SER A 287 5.16 -13.38 14.12
CA SER A 287 5.47 -12.36 15.14
C SER A 287 6.12 -11.11 14.54
N GLN A 288 7.00 -11.26 13.55
CA GLN A 288 7.59 -10.13 12.83
C GLN A 288 6.53 -9.34 12.07
N VAL A 289 5.53 -10.02 11.51
CA VAL A 289 4.40 -9.37 10.84
C VAL A 289 3.57 -8.57 11.80
N THR A 290 3.15 -9.16 12.92
CA THR A 290 2.43 -8.41 13.96
C THR A 290 3.21 -7.17 14.40
N GLU A 291 4.54 -7.26 14.51
CA GLU A 291 5.39 -6.11 14.83
C GLU A 291 5.39 -5.05 13.70
N LEU A 292 5.62 -5.44 12.45
CA LEU A 292 5.69 -4.57 11.27
C LEU A 292 4.33 -4.01 10.80
N THR A 293 3.24 -4.41 11.43
CA THR A 293 1.88 -3.97 11.08
C THR A 293 1.17 -3.24 12.21
N SER A 294 1.42 -3.68 13.44
CA SER A 294 0.66 -3.28 14.63
C SER A 294 1.52 -3.23 15.90
N GLY A 295 2.81 -3.51 15.77
CA GLY A 295 3.75 -3.48 16.88
C GLY A 295 3.93 -2.06 17.41
N PRO A 296 4.23 -1.91 18.70
CA PRO A 296 4.47 -0.61 19.29
C PRO A 296 5.64 0.13 18.63
N ALA A 297 6.70 -0.56 18.19
CA ALA A 297 7.83 0.11 17.54
C ALA A 297 7.42 0.64 16.15
N PHE A 298 6.68 -0.15 15.37
CA PHE A 298 6.17 0.28 14.08
C PHE A 298 5.16 1.43 14.20
N ALA A 299 4.27 1.38 15.20
CA ALA A 299 3.33 2.46 15.48
C ALA A 299 4.06 3.77 15.86
N GLN A 300 5.15 3.68 16.62
CA GLN A 300 6.02 4.81 16.94
C GLN A 300 6.69 5.39 15.69
N ILE A 301 7.25 4.55 14.82
CA ILE A 301 7.85 4.97 13.54
C ILE A 301 6.82 5.70 12.68
N LEU A 302 5.62 5.15 12.54
CA LEU A 302 4.52 5.75 11.80
C LEU A 302 4.10 7.10 12.41
N GLY A 303 4.01 7.18 13.74
CA GLY A 303 3.73 8.42 14.44
C GLY A 303 4.79 9.49 14.18
N GLN A 304 6.07 9.12 14.24
CA GLN A 304 7.18 10.01 13.95
C GLN A 304 7.16 10.48 12.49
N LEU A 305 6.98 9.58 11.51
CA LEU A 305 6.87 9.94 10.10
C LEU A 305 5.71 10.91 9.85
N ARG A 306 4.54 10.68 10.45
CA ARG A 306 3.39 11.60 10.34
C ARG A 306 3.72 12.98 10.88
N MET A 307 4.33 13.08 12.05
CA MET A 307 4.72 14.35 12.66
C MET A 307 5.78 15.08 11.82
N SER A 308 6.81 14.36 11.37
CA SER A 308 7.90 14.95 10.59
C SER A 308 7.44 15.39 9.19
N THR A 309 6.41 14.78 8.62
CA THR A 309 5.90 15.12 7.27
C THR A 309 4.81 16.20 7.25
N LEU A 310 4.41 16.77 8.40
CA LEU A 310 3.36 17.80 8.47
C LEU A 310 3.65 19.05 7.62
N THR A 311 4.92 19.42 7.47
CA THR A 311 5.38 20.57 6.68
C THR A 311 6.05 20.17 5.37
N ALA A 312 6.05 18.88 5.02
CA ALA A 312 6.65 18.39 3.80
C ALA A 312 5.80 18.75 2.58
N PRO A 313 6.40 18.81 1.36
CA PRO A 313 5.65 18.86 0.12
C PRO A 313 4.61 17.72 0.05
N PRO A 314 3.37 17.97 -0.40
CA PRO A 314 2.28 16.98 -0.35
C PRO A 314 2.64 15.64 -1.02
N ALA A 315 3.23 15.68 -2.21
CA ALA A 315 3.62 14.49 -2.96
C ALA A 315 4.71 13.66 -2.25
N LEU A 316 5.58 14.30 -1.47
CA LEU A 316 6.59 13.62 -0.66
C LEU A 316 5.94 12.95 0.56
N ALA A 317 5.09 13.69 1.28
CA ALA A 317 4.35 13.14 2.42
C ALA A 317 3.54 11.91 2.00
N GLU A 318 2.86 11.98 0.85
CA GLU A 318 2.15 10.84 0.27
C GLU A 318 3.08 9.68 -0.06
N SER A 319 4.24 9.93 -0.68
CA SER A 319 5.22 8.89 -1.03
C SER A 319 5.74 8.15 0.19
N ILE A 320 6.06 8.88 1.27
CA ILE A 320 6.53 8.31 2.54
C ILE A 320 5.42 7.45 3.17
N MET A 321 4.19 7.95 3.20
CA MET A 321 3.07 7.19 3.76
C MET A 321 2.69 5.99 2.89
N ALA A 322 2.84 6.08 1.56
CA ALA A 322 2.64 4.98 0.63
C ALA A 322 3.70 3.89 0.83
N LEU A 323 4.97 4.27 1.05
CA LEU A 323 6.05 3.34 1.41
C LEU A 323 5.66 2.51 2.64
N VAL A 324 5.25 3.15 3.73
CA VAL A 324 4.88 2.43 4.97
C VAL A 324 3.69 1.48 4.76
N ARG A 325 2.68 1.90 3.97
CA ARG A 325 1.55 1.02 3.61
C ARG A 325 1.99 -0.17 2.76
N GLN A 326 2.94 0.05 1.85
CA GLN A 326 3.50 -1.00 1.01
C GLN A 326 4.30 -2.01 1.85
N THR A 327 5.09 -1.56 2.84
CA THR A 327 5.77 -2.43 3.82
C THR A 327 4.78 -3.40 4.45
N SER A 328 3.68 -2.90 5.01
CA SER A 328 2.67 -3.73 5.66
C SER A 328 1.97 -4.68 4.66
N THR A 329 1.76 -4.23 3.42
CA THR A 329 1.13 -5.04 2.36
C THR A 329 2.00 -6.23 1.96
N ILE A 330 3.28 -6.00 1.69
CA ILE A 330 4.26 -7.05 1.35
C ILE A 330 4.37 -8.04 2.51
N THR A 331 4.47 -7.53 3.73
CA THR A 331 4.62 -8.33 4.94
C THR A 331 3.43 -9.27 5.17
N ASN A 332 2.20 -8.78 4.97
CA ASN A 332 0.99 -9.62 5.09
C ASN A 332 0.86 -10.68 4.00
N ALA A 333 1.22 -10.32 2.77
CA ALA A 333 1.14 -11.22 1.63
C ALA A 333 2.08 -12.42 1.83
N GLY A 334 3.33 -12.16 2.27
CA GLY A 334 4.30 -13.19 2.61
C GLY A 334 3.77 -14.19 3.64
N VAL A 335 3.35 -13.73 4.83
CA VAL A 335 2.82 -14.65 5.87
C VAL A 335 1.61 -15.45 5.39
N ARG A 336 0.74 -14.86 4.58
CA ARG A 336 -0.43 -15.58 4.05
C ARG A 336 0.02 -16.76 3.19
N GLU A 337 0.96 -16.52 2.29
CA GLU A 337 1.53 -17.52 1.41
C GLU A 337 2.28 -18.59 2.21
N ASP A 338 3.15 -18.17 3.13
CA ASP A 338 3.96 -19.05 3.97
C ASP A 338 3.13 -19.92 4.89
N MET A 339 2.12 -19.34 5.55
CA MET A 339 1.20 -20.06 6.42
C MET A 339 0.43 -21.12 5.62
N ASN A 340 -0.09 -20.77 4.44
CA ASN A 340 -0.84 -21.70 3.62
C ASN A 340 0.05 -22.80 3.02
N ALA A 341 1.28 -22.45 2.62
CA ALA A 341 2.29 -23.41 2.18
C ALA A 341 2.68 -24.36 3.32
N ALA A 342 2.94 -23.84 4.52
CA ALA A 342 3.22 -24.62 5.71
C ALA A 342 2.05 -25.55 6.07
N TRP A 343 0.80 -25.08 5.97
CA TRP A 343 -0.39 -25.91 6.18
C TRP A 343 -0.43 -27.10 5.22
N LYS A 344 -0.27 -26.80 3.92
CA LYS A 344 -0.27 -27.81 2.84
C LYS A 344 0.88 -28.79 2.93
N ALA A 345 2.02 -28.38 3.49
CA ALA A 345 3.20 -29.24 3.64
C ALA A 345 3.18 -30.06 4.95
N GLN A 346 2.78 -29.46 6.07
CA GLN A 346 3.03 -30.02 7.40
C GLN A 346 1.82 -30.74 8.01
N VAL A 347 0.60 -30.27 7.74
CA VAL A 347 -0.61 -30.79 8.41
C VAL A 347 -1.55 -31.47 7.42
N LEU A 348 -1.84 -30.82 6.30
CA LEU A 348 -2.84 -31.30 5.34
C LEU A 348 -2.60 -32.73 4.85
N PRO A 349 -1.37 -33.16 4.47
CA PRO A 349 -1.16 -34.50 3.92
C PRO A 349 -1.49 -35.60 4.93
N PHE A 350 -1.08 -35.41 6.19
CA PHE A 350 -1.40 -36.35 7.25
C PHE A 350 -2.90 -36.36 7.57
N CYS A 351 -3.51 -35.16 7.67
CA CYS A 351 -4.94 -35.02 7.93
C CYS A 351 -5.79 -35.76 6.89
N GLN A 352 -5.47 -35.60 5.61
CA GLN A 352 -6.22 -36.22 4.51
C GLN A 352 -6.21 -37.75 4.59
N VAL A 353 -5.08 -38.35 4.94
CA VAL A 353 -4.95 -39.82 4.97
C VAL A 353 -5.54 -40.40 6.27
N ALA A 354 -5.29 -39.74 7.40
CA ALA A 354 -5.51 -40.31 8.72
C ALA A 354 -6.85 -39.91 9.37
N ILE A 355 -7.42 -38.78 8.97
CA ILE A 355 -8.61 -38.18 9.60
C ILE A 355 -9.78 -38.07 8.60
N ASN A 356 -9.54 -37.54 7.41
CA ASN A 356 -10.60 -37.22 6.45
C ASN A 356 -11.34 -38.50 5.97
N GLY A 357 -12.68 -38.45 5.91
CA GLY A 357 -13.50 -39.57 5.42
C GLY A 357 -13.51 -40.81 6.32
N ARG A 358 -13.08 -40.70 7.58
CA ARG A 358 -13.01 -41.80 8.55
C ARG A 358 -13.91 -41.55 9.75
N TYR A 359 -14.40 -42.63 10.35
CA TYR A 359 -15.07 -42.57 11.65
C TYR A 359 -14.03 -42.25 12.74
N PRO A 360 -14.32 -41.37 13.71
CA PRO A 360 -15.64 -40.83 14.09
C PRO A 360 -16.02 -39.47 13.47
N PHE A 361 -15.23 -38.95 12.53
CA PHE A 361 -15.45 -37.62 11.94
C PHE A 361 -16.55 -37.61 10.87
N GLU A 362 -16.60 -38.69 10.08
CA GLU A 362 -17.67 -38.98 9.13
C GLU A 362 -18.25 -40.38 9.37
N ASN A 363 -19.48 -40.63 8.93
CA ASN A 363 -20.09 -41.96 8.99
C ASN A 363 -19.46 -42.88 7.93
N SER A 364 -18.33 -43.48 8.26
CA SER A 364 -17.51 -44.32 7.36
C SER A 364 -17.27 -45.69 7.97
N GLN A 365 -16.99 -46.72 7.16
CA GLN A 365 -16.54 -48.03 7.63
C GLN A 365 -15.07 -48.01 8.03
N ASN A 366 -14.27 -47.14 7.42
CA ASN A 366 -12.87 -46.93 7.78
C ASN A 366 -12.79 -46.08 9.04
N GLU A 367 -11.91 -46.47 9.96
CA GLU A 367 -11.71 -45.77 11.23
C GLU A 367 -10.38 -45.01 11.22
N ALA A 368 -10.35 -43.88 11.92
CA ALA A 368 -9.10 -43.25 12.32
C ALA A 368 -8.48 -44.08 13.44
N THR A 369 -7.18 -44.34 13.38
CA THR A 369 -6.51 -45.07 14.47
C THR A 369 -6.36 -44.15 15.69
N LEU A 370 -6.32 -44.71 16.91
CA LEU A 370 -6.06 -43.92 18.11
C LEU A 370 -4.69 -43.24 18.10
N PRO A 371 -3.60 -43.87 17.60
CA PRO A 371 -2.32 -43.19 17.40
C PRO A 371 -2.42 -41.99 16.44
N ASP A 372 -3.14 -42.12 15.33
CA ASP A 372 -3.30 -41.02 14.38
C ASP A 372 -4.13 -39.87 14.96
N PHE A 373 -5.21 -40.22 15.66
CA PHE A 373 -6.02 -39.27 16.42
C PHE A 373 -5.18 -38.50 17.45
N THR A 374 -4.32 -39.23 18.17
CA THR A 374 -3.39 -38.65 19.15
C THR A 374 -2.42 -37.70 18.49
N ARG A 375 -1.75 -38.11 17.40
CA ARG A 375 -0.80 -37.27 16.66
C ARG A 375 -1.44 -35.98 16.15
N MET A 376 -2.72 -36.02 15.78
CA MET A 376 -3.43 -34.85 15.27
C MET A 376 -3.87 -33.88 16.38
N PHE A 377 -4.52 -34.40 17.44
CA PHE A 377 -5.31 -33.60 18.38
C PHE A 377 -4.74 -33.48 19.79
N ALA A 378 -3.79 -34.33 20.19
CA ALA A 378 -3.24 -34.30 21.55
C ALA A 378 -2.57 -32.95 21.86
N PRO A 379 -2.34 -32.63 23.15
CA PRO A 379 -1.44 -31.56 23.53
C PRO A 379 -0.06 -31.74 22.86
N GLY A 380 0.45 -30.71 22.22
CA GLY A 380 1.64 -30.78 21.38
C GLY A 380 1.47 -31.59 20.08
N GLY A 381 0.24 -31.90 19.66
CA GLY A 381 -0.06 -32.52 18.37
C GLY A 381 0.05 -31.55 17.20
N LEU A 382 -0.12 -32.06 15.97
CA LEU A 382 0.06 -31.28 14.74
C LEU A 382 -0.77 -30.00 14.70
N LEU A 383 -2.03 -30.05 15.14
CA LEU A 383 -2.92 -28.89 15.08
C LEU A 383 -2.59 -27.83 16.12
N GLU A 384 -2.24 -28.22 17.34
CA GLU A 384 -1.87 -27.25 18.38
C GLU A 384 -0.54 -26.60 18.04
N GLN A 385 0.47 -27.38 17.64
CA GLN A 385 1.77 -26.84 17.23
C GLN A 385 1.65 -25.86 16.06
N PHE A 386 0.86 -26.22 15.04
CA PHE A 386 0.64 -25.34 13.90
C PHE A 386 -0.10 -24.06 14.31
N PHE A 387 -1.17 -24.19 15.10
CA PHE A 387 -1.93 -23.04 15.59
C PHE A 387 -1.07 -22.10 16.43
N ASP A 388 -0.34 -22.63 17.42
CA ASP A 388 0.51 -21.84 18.31
C ASP A 388 1.61 -21.09 17.53
N LYS A 389 2.17 -21.71 16.50
CA LYS A 389 3.23 -21.12 15.68
C LYS A 389 2.70 -20.10 14.66
N GLN A 390 1.61 -20.43 13.97
CA GLN A 390 1.18 -19.70 12.77
C GLN A 390 -0.03 -18.78 12.98
N LEU A 391 -0.98 -19.16 13.85
CA LEU A 391 -2.25 -18.45 13.99
C LEU A 391 -2.39 -17.68 15.31
N LYS A 392 -1.84 -18.18 16.41
CA LYS A 392 -2.01 -17.61 17.75
C LYS A 392 -1.71 -16.11 17.86
N PRO A 393 -0.68 -15.55 17.17
CA PRO A 393 -0.46 -14.10 17.20
C PRO A 393 -1.61 -13.25 16.63
N PHE A 394 -2.54 -13.85 15.89
CA PHE A 394 -3.61 -13.15 15.17
C PHE A 394 -5.02 -13.44 15.71
N VAL A 395 -5.17 -14.43 16.60
CA VAL A 395 -6.46 -14.99 17.02
C VAL A 395 -6.69 -14.79 18.52
N ASP A 396 -7.84 -14.24 18.88
CA ASP A 396 -8.39 -14.22 20.23
C ASP A 396 -9.13 -15.54 20.52
N THR A 397 -8.56 -16.31 21.45
CA THR A 397 -9.10 -17.60 21.89
C THR A 397 -9.86 -17.50 23.22
N SER A 398 -9.95 -16.30 23.82
CA SER A 398 -10.62 -16.06 25.09
C SER A 398 -12.15 -16.01 24.98
N ILE A 399 -12.65 -15.86 23.75
CA ILE A 399 -14.08 -15.78 23.43
C ILE A 399 -14.48 -16.91 22.47
N ALA A 400 -15.73 -17.36 22.55
CA ALA A 400 -16.32 -18.33 21.64
C ALA A 400 -17.54 -17.70 20.92
N PRO A 401 -17.62 -17.73 19.57
CA PRO A 401 -16.64 -18.30 18.64
C PRO A 401 -15.32 -17.51 18.65
N TRP A 402 -14.22 -18.19 18.31
CA TRP A 402 -12.90 -17.58 18.18
C TRP A 402 -12.93 -16.47 17.14
N LYS A 403 -12.26 -15.35 17.42
CA LYS A 403 -12.19 -14.21 16.51
C LYS A 403 -10.75 -13.82 16.25
N LEU A 404 -10.54 -13.11 15.15
CA LEU A 404 -9.30 -12.37 14.99
C LEU A 404 -9.24 -11.29 16.09
N LEU A 405 -8.05 -11.00 16.61
CA LEU A 405 -7.80 -9.84 17.51
C LEU A 405 -8.34 -8.53 16.87
N SER A 406 -8.39 -7.38 17.53
CA SER A 406 -8.89 -6.13 16.87
C SER A 406 -7.77 -5.21 16.36
N ASN A 407 -6.56 -5.37 16.89
CA ASN A 407 -5.43 -4.46 16.72
C ASN A 407 -4.40 -4.87 15.66
N ALA A 408 -4.46 -6.07 15.07
CA ALA A 408 -3.64 -6.39 13.92
C ALA A 408 -4.25 -5.72 12.67
N SER A 409 -3.81 -4.49 12.39
CA SER A 409 -4.30 -3.64 11.30
C SER A 409 -3.91 -4.15 9.90
N ALA A 410 -3.19 -5.26 9.86
CA ALA A 410 -2.72 -5.91 8.65
C ALA A 410 -2.51 -7.39 9.02
N ARG A 411 -3.33 -8.29 8.46
CA ARG A 411 -3.36 -9.71 8.79
C ARG A 411 -3.33 -10.54 7.52
N PRO A 412 -2.82 -11.79 7.58
CA PRO A 412 -3.25 -12.78 6.62
C PRO A 412 -4.78 -12.88 6.66
N ASP A 413 -5.43 -12.91 5.49
CA ASP A 413 -6.89 -13.08 5.38
C ASP A 413 -7.26 -14.51 5.81
N ILE A 414 -7.24 -14.79 7.12
CA ILE A 414 -7.62 -16.10 7.67
C ILE A 414 -9.13 -16.26 7.52
N THR A 415 -9.56 -17.35 6.90
CA THR A 415 -10.99 -17.60 6.68
C THR A 415 -11.72 -17.90 8.00
N VAL A 416 -13.00 -17.53 8.08
CA VAL A 416 -13.87 -17.90 9.23
C VAL A 416 -13.95 -19.42 9.40
N ALA A 417 -13.89 -20.17 8.29
CA ALA A 417 -13.83 -21.63 8.31
C ALA A 417 -12.55 -22.16 8.98
N ALA A 418 -11.39 -21.54 8.73
CA ALA A 418 -10.14 -21.89 9.40
C ALA A 418 -10.22 -21.65 10.92
N LEU A 419 -10.79 -20.52 11.36
CA LEU A 419 -10.98 -20.25 12.79
C LEU A 419 -11.88 -21.31 13.45
N GLY A 420 -13.03 -21.60 12.83
CA GLY A 420 -13.95 -22.63 13.31
C GLY A 420 -13.31 -24.02 13.36
N TYR A 421 -12.45 -24.36 12.39
CA TYR A 421 -11.71 -25.61 12.33
C TYR A 421 -10.74 -25.78 13.52
N PHE A 422 -9.92 -24.77 13.82
CA PHE A 422 -9.01 -24.83 14.96
C PHE A 422 -9.73 -24.75 16.32
N GLU A 423 -10.83 -23.99 16.39
CA GLU A 423 -11.69 -23.98 17.58
C GLU A 423 -12.31 -25.36 17.84
N GLN A 424 -12.81 -26.04 16.80
CA GLN A 424 -13.32 -27.39 16.90
C GLN A 424 -12.23 -28.38 17.31
N ALA A 425 -11.02 -28.26 16.76
CA ALA A 425 -9.87 -29.07 17.15
C ALA A 425 -9.51 -28.91 18.64
N ALA A 426 -9.53 -27.67 19.15
CA ALA A 426 -9.29 -27.39 20.57
C ALA A 426 -10.38 -28.00 21.46
N ARG A 427 -11.65 -28.00 21.03
CA ARG A 427 -12.75 -28.67 21.74
C ARG A 427 -12.58 -30.19 21.77
N ILE A 428 -12.19 -30.81 20.64
CA ILE A 428 -11.84 -32.24 20.58
C ILE A 428 -10.71 -32.53 21.58
N ARG A 429 -9.63 -31.74 21.56
CA ARG A 429 -8.49 -31.88 22.49
C ARG A 429 -8.96 -31.83 23.95
N ALA A 430 -9.74 -30.82 24.31
CA ALA A 430 -10.21 -30.61 25.68
C ALA A 430 -11.12 -31.73 26.22
N MET A 431 -11.85 -32.44 25.35
CA MET A 431 -12.74 -33.54 25.76
C MET A 431 -12.02 -34.90 25.84
N PHE A 432 -11.05 -35.15 24.96
CA PHE A 432 -10.39 -36.45 24.86
C PHE A 432 -9.05 -36.52 25.59
N PHE A 433 -8.40 -35.39 25.88
CA PHE A 433 -7.09 -35.32 26.55
C PHE A 433 -7.19 -34.51 27.84
N PRO A 434 -7.95 -34.98 28.85
CA PRO A 434 -8.12 -34.25 30.10
C PRO A 434 -6.79 -34.06 30.84
N ALA A 435 -6.64 -32.93 31.52
CA ALA A 435 -5.45 -32.60 32.33
C ALA A 435 -4.11 -32.73 31.58
N GLY A 436 -4.07 -32.48 30.27
CA GLY A 436 -2.85 -32.54 29.48
C GLY A 436 -2.38 -33.97 29.17
N ALA A 437 -3.28 -34.96 29.25
CA ALA A 437 -2.97 -36.33 28.89
C ALA A 437 -2.37 -36.43 27.48
N THR A 438 -1.37 -37.31 27.31
CA THR A 438 -0.70 -37.54 26.03
C THR A 438 -1.38 -38.62 25.18
N ALA A 439 -2.37 -39.32 25.75
CA ALA A 439 -3.20 -40.30 25.08
C ALA A 439 -4.68 -39.99 25.33
N PRO A 440 -5.59 -40.31 24.40
CA PRO A 440 -7.01 -40.07 24.60
C PRO A 440 -7.51 -40.91 25.77
N GLN A 441 -8.30 -40.30 26.65
CA GLN A 441 -8.88 -40.96 27.80
C GLN A 441 -10.23 -40.36 28.17
N LEU A 442 -11.22 -41.24 28.40
CA LEU A 442 -12.53 -40.95 28.95
C LEU A 442 -12.79 -41.88 30.13
N ASN A 443 -13.25 -41.30 31.23
CA ASN A 443 -13.69 -42.03 32.41
C ASN A 443 -15.19 -41.77 32.59
N PHE A 444 -15.96 -42.84 32.79
CA PHE A 444 -17.39 -42.75 33.02
C PHE A 444 -17.90 -44.00 33.74
N ASP A 445 -18.99 -43.88 34.48
CA ASP A 445 -19.64 -45.01 35.11
C ASP A 445 -20.81 -45.50 34.25
N VAL A 446 -21.04 -46.81 34.22
CA VAL A 446 -22.21 -47.40 33.57
C VAL A 446 -23.01 -48.21 34.59
N THR A 447 -24.31 -47.93 34.68
CA THR A 447 -25.22 -48.61 35.61
C THR A 447 -26.38 -49.25 34.85
N PRO A 448 -26.66 -50.55 35.03
CA PRO A 448 -27.85 -51.16 34.46
C PRO A 448 -29.10 -50.64 35.18
N THR A 449 -30.12 -50.24 34.43
CA THR A 449 -31.38 -49.70 34.99
C THR A 449 -32.58 -50.59 34.74
N ARG A 450 -32.53 -51.44 33.72
CA ARG A 450 -33.64 -52.33 33.35
C ARG A 450 -33.11 -53.56 32.61
N LEU A 451 -33.73 -54.71 32.85
CA LEU A 451 -33.56 -55.92 32.06
C LEU A 451 -34.94 -56.48 31.70
N ASP A 452 -35.12 -56.88 30.44
CA ASP A 452 -36.31 -57.58 29.95
C ASP A 452 -36.61 -58.82 30.83
N PRO A 453 -37.84 -59.03 31.32
CA PRO A 453 -38.18 -60.14 32.22
C PRO A 453 -37.88 -61.55 31.70
N GLY A 454 -37.75 -61.76 30.39
CA GLY A 454 -37.40 -63.08 29.85
C GLY A 454 -35.91 -63.27 29.55
N ALA A 455 -35.04 -62.30 29.87
CA ALA A 455 -33.60 -62.48 29.80
C ALA A 455 -33.03 -62.87 31.18
N MET A 456 -32.33 -64.00 31.29
CA MET A 456 -31.73 -64.41 32.58
C MET A 456 -30.64 -63.46 33.08
N ARG A 457 -29.87 -62.90 32.13
CA ARG A 457 -28.81 -61.92 32.39
C ARG A 457 -28.59 -61.06 31.15
N VAL A 458 -28.01 -59.88 31.34
CA VAL A 458 -27.34 -59.12 30.28
C VAL A 458 -25.88 -58.92 30.66
N LYS A 459 -24.97 -59.17 29.71
CA LYS A 459 -23.56 -58.82 29.81
C LYS A 459 -23.27 -57.69 28.82
N LEU A 460 -22.80 -56.56 29.33
CA LEU A 460 -22.28 -55.45 28.54
C LEU A 460 -20.76 -55.39 28.70
N GLU A 461 -20.03 -55.58 27.62
CA GLU A 461 -18.57 -55.55 27.59
C GLU A 461 -18.12 -54.34 26.79
N ILE A 462 -17.40 -53.43 27.45
CA ILE A 462 -16.82 -52.22 26.87
C ILE A 462 -15.30 -52.34 26.99
N ASP A 463 -14.65 -52.57 25.85
CA ASP A 463 -13.19 -52.53 25.72
C ASP A 463 -12.43 -53.47 26.69
N GLY A 464 -13.03 -54.65 26.94
CA GLY A 464 -12.54 -55.67 27.86
C GLY A 464 -13.10 -55.57 29.28
N GLN A 465 -13.82 -54.48 29.61
CA GLN A 465 -14.47 -54.29 30.91
C GLN A 465 -15.92 -54.77 30.84
N SER A 466 -16.32 -55.73 31.68
CA SER A 466 -17.65 -56.36 31.62
C SER A 466 -18.55 -56.01 32.80
N ILE A 467 -19.80 -55.68 32.49
CA ILE A 467 -20.91 -55.47 33.42
C ILE A 467 -21.88 -56.62 33.21
N ILE A 468 -22.16 -57.40 34.26
CA ILE A 468 -23.15 -58.48 34.22
C ILE A 468 -24.29 -58.10 35.16
N TYR A 469 -25.51 -58.08 34.63
CA TYR A 469 -26.72 -57.82 35.40
C TYR A 469 -27.70 -58.98 35.30
N GLN A 470 -28.17 -59.46 36.47
CA GLN A 470 -29.06 -60.62 36.63
C GLN A 470 -30.08 -60.37 37.76
N TYR A 471 -30.86 -59.28 37.65
CA TYR A 471 -31.90 -58.87 38.62
C TYR A 471 -31.43 -58.63 40.07
N GLY A 472 -30.13 -58.43 40.29
CA GLY A 472 -29.59 -57.98 41.57
C GLY A 472 -29.74 -56.46 41.80
N PRO A 473 -29.23 -55.94 42.92
CA PRO A 473 -29.06 -54.50 43.10
C PRO A 473 -28.20 -53.90 41.97
N PRO A 474 -28.64 -52.85 41.27
CA PRO A 474 -27.82 -52.18 40.27
C PRO A 474 -26.51 -51.65 40.85
N GLN A 475 -25.39 -51.99 40.22
CA GLN A 475 -24.07 -51.46 40.56
C GLN A 475 -23.49 -50.68 39.39
N ALA A 476 -22.88 -49.54 39.71
CA ALA A 476 -22.13 -48.75 38.75
C ALA A 476 -20.76 -49.38 38.51
N LEU A 477 -20.37 -49.57 37.25
CA LEU A 477 -19.00 -49.94 36.87
C LEU A 477 -18.27 -48.73 36.32
N ALA A 478 -17.11 -48.43 36.88
CA ALA A 478 -16.18 -47.46 36.32
C ALA A 478 -15.53 -48.00 35.04
N VAL A 479 -15.73 -47.30 33.93
CA VAL A 479 -15.22 -47.63 32.59
C VAL A 479 -14.19 -46.60 32.17
N LYS A 480 -13.10 -47.08 31.57
CA LYS A 480 -12.05 -46.28 30.97
C LYS A 480 -11.96 -46.61 29.49
N TRP A 481 -12.14 -45.61 28.63
CA TRP A 481 -11.92 -45.74 27.20
C TRP A 481 -10.76 -44.83 26.77
N PRO A 482 -9.85 -45.28 25.88
CA PRO A 482 -9.72 -46.63 25.35
C PRO A 482 -9.28 -47.65 26.42
N GLY A 483 -9.75 -48.88 26.27
CA GLY A 483 -9.40 -50.07 27.02
C GLY A 483 -8.51 -51.01 26.21
N ALA A 484 -8.58 -52.32 26.48
CA ALA A 484 -7.58 -53.28 26.01
C ALA A 484 -7.92 -53.99 24.68
N THR A 485 -9.20 -54.06 24.29
CA THR A 485 -9.66 -55.00 23.25
C THR A 485 -10.24 -54.33 22.01
N GLY A 486 -10.70 -53.08 22.11
CA GLY A 486 -11.44 -52.37 21.06
C GLY A 486 -12.79 -53.02 20.74
N ILE A 487 -13.39 -53.73 21.69
CA ILE A 487 -14.65 -54.46 21.47
C ILE A 487 -15.76 -53.84 22.32
N MET A 488 -16.91 -53.58 21.71
CA MET A 488 -18.17 -53.29 22.39
C MET A 488 -19.14 -54.43 22.13
N ARG A 489 -19.44 -55.24 23.15
CA ARG A 489 -20.32 -56.41 23.02
C ARG A 489 -21.46 -56.34 24.04
N VAL A 490 -22.66 -56.67 23.59
CA VAL A 490 -23.80 -56.92 24.47
C VAL A 490 -24.34 -58.32 24.20
N GLU A 491 -24.55 -59.09 25.26
CA GLU A 491 -25.01 -60.47 25.21
C GLU A 491 -26.16 -60.65 26.21
N PHE A 492 -27.31 -61.13 25.73
CA PHE A 492 -28.40 -61.60 26.57
C PHE A 492 -28.31 -63.11 26.75
N GLY A 493 -28.31 -63.57 28.00
CA GLY A 493 -28.36 -65.00 28.31
C GLY A 493 -29.70 -65.61 27.88
N ALA A 494 -29.67 -66.79 27.26
CA ALA A 494 -30.86 -67.52 26.88
C ALA A 494 -31.48 -68.28 28.08
N GLN A 495 -32.80 -68.50 28.04
CA GLN A 495 -33.46 -69.47 28.92
C GLN A 495 -33.33 -70.88 28.30
N GLU A 496 -32.69 -71.78 29.05
CA GLU A 496 -32.62 -73.27 29.00
C GLU A 496 -32.45 -74.02 27.65
N SER A 497 -32.81 -73.49 26.49
CA SER A 497 -32.68 -74.15 25.18
C SER A 497 -32.52 -73.22 23.96
N GLY A 498 -32.45 -71.89 24.15
CA GLY A 498 -32.20 -70.91 23.07
C GLY A 498 -30.74 -70.52 22.88
N GLN A 499 -30.38 -69.98 21.71
CA GLN A 499 -29.07 -69.32 21.53
C GLN A 499 -29.04 -67.93 22.19
N PRO A 500 -27.95 -67.54 22.87
CA PRO A 500 -27.81 -66.19 23.40
C PRO A 500 -27.84 -65.16 22.27
N SER A 501 -28.61 -64.09 22.46
CA SER A 501 -28.64 -62.97 21.52
C SER A 501 -27.48 -62.05 21.82
N SER A 502 -26.55 -61.90 20.87
CA SER A 502 -25.39 -61.03 21.04
C SER A 502 -25.20 -60.08 19.86
N LEU A 503 -24.66 -58.90 20.16
CA LEU A 503 -24.18 -57.93 19.17
C LEU A 503 -22.77 -57.53 19.56
N THR A 504 -21.86 -57.59 18.60
CA THR A 504 -20.46 -57.19 18.77
C THR A 504 -20.15 -56.10 17.76
N VAL A 505 -19.59 -54.98 18.23
CA VAL A 505 -18.98 -53.93 17.42
C VAL A 505 -17.49 -53.96 17.73
N ASN A 506 -16.66 -53.96 16.69
CA ASN A 506 -15.20 -54.00 16.81
C ASN A 506 -14.59 -52.69 16.32
N GLY A 507 -13.38 -52.40 16.79
CA GLY A 507 -12.57 -51.28 16.35
C GLY A 507 -12.31 -50.28 17.47
N PRO A 508 -11.27 -49.43 17.35
CA PRO A 508 -10.93 -48.41 18.35
C PRO A 508 -12.10 -47.54 18.79
N TRP A 509 -13.08 -47.31 17.92
CA TRP A 509 -14.23 -46.45 18.19
C TRP A 509 -15.55 -47.23 18.38
N ALA A 510 -15.48 -48.53 18.71
CA ALA A 510 -16.64 -49.40 18.87
C ALA A 510 -17.68 -48.85 19.86
N LEU A 511 -17.22 -48.26 20.98
CA LEU A 511 -18.08 -47.59 21.97
C LEU A 511 -18.93 -46.49 21.31
N PHE A 512 -18.29 -45.58 20.58
CA PHE A 512 -18.96 -44.46 19.93
C PHE A 512 -19.93 -44.92 18.84
N ARG A 513 -19.54 -45.92 18.04
CA ARG A 513 -20.43 -46.49 17.03
C ARG A 513 -21.67 -47.09 17.65
N PHE A 514 -21.46 -47.90 18.69
CA PHE A 514 -22.55 -48.56 19.41
C PHE A 514 -23.52 -47.53 19.99
N LEU A 515 -23.01 -46.52 20.70
CA LEU A 515 -23.84 -45.48 21.31
C LEU A 515 -24.56 -44.63 20.26
N ASN A 516 -23.87 -44.26 19.16
CA ASN A 516 -24.47 -43.49 18.07
C ASN A 516 -25.62 -44.25 17.39
N ALA A 517 -25.47 -45.58 17.21
CA ALA A 517 -26.51 -46.43 16.62
C ALA A 517 -27.74 -46.65 17.53
N ARG A 518 -27.62 -46.39 18.84
CA ARG A 518 -28.72 -46.54 19.82
C ARG A 518 -29.37 -45.22 20.21
N GLY A 519 -28.66 -44.11 20.03
CA GLY A 519 -29.05 -42.81 20.53
C GLY A 519 -28.84 -42.71 22.05
N LEU A 520 -28.19 -41.64 22.47
CA LEU A 520 -28.07 -41.29 23.89
C LEU A 520 -29.15 -40.27 24.23
N THR A 521 -29.95 -40.56 25.26
CA THR A 521 -30.89 -39.59 25.82
C THR A 521 -30.20 -38.83 26.95
N ARG A 522 -30.11 -37.51 26.82
CA ARG A 522 -29.50 -36.66 27.84
C ARG A 522 -30.43 -36.51 29.04
N ILE A 523 -29.93 -36.80 30.24
CA ILE A 523 -30.64 -36.58 31.52
C ILE A 523 -30.10 -35.31 32.18
N THR A 524 -28.78 -35.21 32.35
CA THR A 524 -28.09 -34.00 32.89
C THR A 524 -26.92 -33.61 31.98
N ALA A 525 -26.03 -32.71 32.41
CA ALA A 525 -24.82 -32.37 31.64
C ALA A 525 -23.81 -33.52 31.54
N ASN A 526 -23.82 -34.45 32.49
CA ASN A 526 -22.90 -35.59 32.56
C ASN A 526 -23.60 -36.96 32.66
N ARG A 527 -24.93 -37.02 32.83
CA ARG A 527 -25.70 -38.27 32.86
C ARG A 527 -26.54 -38.46 31.60
N PHE A 528 -26.46 -39.66 31.03
CA PHE A 528 -27.16 -40.08 29.83
C PHE A 528 -27.80 -41.45 30.04
N SER A 529 -28.86 -41.75 29.30
CA SER A 529 -29.42 -43.11 29.22
C SER A 529 -29.37 -43.63 27.80
N PHE A 530 -29.19 -44.94 27.66
CA PHE A 530 -29.30 -45.64 26.40
C PHE A 530 -29.98 -46.99 26.61
N ASN A 531 -30.67 -47.45 25.58
CA ASN A 531 -31.33 -48.76 25.58
C ASN A 531 -30.70 -49.65 24.52
N VAL A 532 -30.61 -50.93 24.82
CA VAL A 532 -30.17 -51.96 23.91
C VAL A 532 -31.34 -52.89 23.64
N ASN A 533 -31.68 -53.07 22.36
CA ASN A 533 -32.71 -54.01 21.93
C ASN A 533 -32.07 -55.00 20.95
N LEU A 534 -32.17 -56.30 21.24
CA LEU A 534 -31.71 -57.41 20.39
C LEU A 534 -32.82 -58.45 20.29
N GLY A 535 -33.48 -58.51 19.13
CA GLY A 535 -34.67 -59.34 18.95
C GLY A 535 -35.76 -58.99 19.99
N PRO A 536 -36.30 -59.96 20.74
CA PRO A 536 -37.29 -59.70 21.79
C PRO A 536 -36.68 -59.18 23.11
N ARG A 537 -35.34 -59.14 23.23
CA ARG A 537 -34.66 -58.80 24.49
C ARG A 537 -34.27 -57.34 24.52
N SER A 538 -34.45 -56.71 25.68
CA SER A 538 -34.04 -55.33 25.92
C SER A 538 -33.34 -55.15 27.27
N ALA A 539 -32.45 -54.17 27.33
CA ALA A 539 -31.83 -53.70 28.57
C ALA A 539 -31.62 -52.19 28.51
N GLY A 540 -31.78 -51.53 29.66
CA GLY A 540 -31.54 -50.10 29.83
C GLY A 540 -30.31 -49.86 30.70
N PHE A 541 -29.55 -48.81 30.37
CA PHE A 541 -28.37 -48.40 31.11
C PHE A 541 -28.32 -46.88 31.25
N THR A 542 -27.69 -46.41 32.33
CA THR A 542 -27.21 -45.02 32.44
C THR A 542 -25.69 -44.96 32.29
N LEU A 543 -25.22 -43.88 31.68
CA LEU A 543 -23.82 -43.51 31.56
C LEU A 543 -23.61 -42.18 32.29
N ASP A 544 -22.68 -42.17 33.23
CA ASP A 544 -22.31 -41.04 34.07
C ASP A 544 -20.86 -40.61 33.75
N ALA A 545 -20.69 -39.56 32.95
CA ALA A 545 -19.38 -39.05 32.59
C ALA A 545 -18.69 -38.35 33.77
N ALA A 546 -17.38 -38.52 33.89
CA ALA A 546 -16.58 -37.89 34.96
C ALA A 546 -16.50 -36.36 34.86
N SER A 547 -16.89 -35.76 33.72
CA SER A 547 -16.85 -34.31 33.48
C SER A 547 -18.08 -33.85 32.71
N VAL A 548 -18.49 -32.59 32.95
CA VAL A 548 -19.52 -31.90 32.15
C VAL A 548 -19.04 -31.58 30.73
N ASN A 549 -17.73 -31.56 30.52
CA ASN A 549 -17.09 -31.47 29.21
C ASN A 549 -16.76 -32.89 28.73
N ASN A 550 -17.69 -33.50 28.00
CA ASN A 550 -17.58 -34.88 27.54
C ASN A 550 -18.16 -35.03 26.12
N PRO A 551 -17.65 -36.00 25.33
CA PRO A 551 -18.08 -36.19 23.95
C PRO A 551 -19.45 -36.86 23.80
N PHE A 552 -20.03 -37.40 24.90
CA PHE A 552 -21.37 -37.99 24.90
C PHE A 552 -22.47 -36.91 24.86
N ARG A 553 -22.19 -35.73 25.43
CA ARG A 553 -23.11 -34.58 25.44
C ARG A 553 -23.21 -33.92 24.06
N GLN A 554 -22.05 -33.67 23.46
CA GLN A 554 -21.90 -33.01 22.18
C GLN A 554 -20.68 -33.65 21.52
N ASN A 555 -20.88 -34.35 20.40
CA ASN A 555 -19.77 -34.93 19.68
C ASN A 555 -18.99 -33.81 18.96
N PRO A 556 -17.76 -33.47 19.41
CA PRO A 556 -17.00 -32.38 18.80
C PRO A 556 -16.34 -32.81 17.48
N MET A 557 -16.39 -34.09 17.12
CA MET A 557 -15.72 -34.66 15.94
C MET A 557 -16.59 -34.60 14.68
N THR A 558 -17.92 -34.55 14.84
CA THR A 558 -18.85 -34.54 13.70
C THR A 558 -18.58 -33.36 12.77
N GLY A 559 -18.43 -33.63 11.48
CA GLY A 559 -18.24 -32.59 10.46
C GLY A 559 -16.85 -31.96 10.43
N PHE A 560 -15.91 -32.45 11.24
CA PHE A 560 -14.51 -32.03 11.16
C PHE A 560 -13.92 -32.52 9.83
N LYS A 561 -13.56 -31.60 8.94
CA LYS A 561 -12.98 -31.90 7.63
C LYS A 561 -11.67 -31.15 7.44
N CYS A 562 -10.68 -31.83 6.88
CA CYS A 562 -9.39 -31.23 6.59
C CYS A 562 -9.54 -30.13 5.54
N LEU A 563 -9.19 -28.89 5.90
CA LEU A 563 -9.34 -27.75 5.01
C LEU A 563 -8.28 -27.78 3.89
N PRO A 564 -8.65 -27.59 2.61
CA PRO A 564 -7.67 -27.54 1.51
C PRO A 564 -6.79 -26.28 1.56
N SER A 565 -7.27 -25.21 2.20
CA SER A 565 -6.55 -23.96 2.43
C SER A 565 -7.08 -23.24 3.67
N LEU A 566 -6.23 -22.43 4.31
CA LEU A 566 -6.60 -21.59 5.46
C LEU A 566 -6.97 -20.15 5.06
N VAL A 567 -6.65 -19.77 3.84
CA VAL A 567 -6.79 -18.44 3.25
C VAL A 567 -7.67 -18.54 1.99
N PRO A 568 -8.30 -17.44 1.53
CA PRO A 568 -9.15 -17.41 0.35
C PRO A 568 -8.53 -17.99 -0.92
#